data_AF-A0A3R8L015-F1
#
_entry.id   AF-A0A3R8L015-F1
#
_cell.length_a   1.000
_cell.length_b   1.000
_cell.length_c   1.000
_cell.angle_alpha   90.00
_cell.angle_beta   90.00
_cell.angle_gamma   90.00
#
_symmetry.space_group_name_H-M   'P 1'
#
loop_
_entity.id
_entity.type
_entity.pdbx_description
1 polymer ?
#
loop_
_entity_poly.entity_id
_entity_poly.type
_entity_poly.pdbx_seq_one_letter_code
_entity_poly.pdbx_strand_id
1 'polypeptide(L)'
;MGERLKNEILEMTFDLDRFFQPGYVIELCENTYYRGCRDKRVLAGALPQAERFPGIEAAEKFIYRHLRCADWNVCICQVCWVLLSVESELKEPDLYWDGRGFSPDLEKALAFSSYRKILSCQKREHLQEISMVDLRIFPRKQIMLAA
;
A
#
# COMPACT_ATOMS: atom_id res chain seq x y z
N MET A 1 -12.55 28.35 21.53
CA MET A 1 -12.75 27.44 20.39
C MET A 1 -12.34 26.04 20.83
N GLY A 2 -13.33 25.25 21.22
CA GLY A 2 -13.13 24.06 22.06
C GLY A 2 -12.65 22.84 21.29
N GLU A 3 -12.03 21.91 22.02
CA GLU A 3 -11.57 20.58 21.55
C GLU A 3 -12.61 19.82 20.74
N ARG A 4 -13.90 20.11 20.94
CA ARG A 4 -15.01 19.57 20.15
C ARG A 4 -14.92 19.91 18.66
N LEU A 5 -14.52 21.13 18.28
CA LEU A 5 -14.36 21.50 16.86
C LEU A 5 -13.10 20.88 16.25
N LYS A 6 -12.04 20.69 17.05
CA LYS A 6 -10.84 19.94 16.62
C LYS A 6 -11.17 18.47 16.41
N ASN A 7 -11.92 17.86 17.32
CA ASN A 7 -12.38 16.48 17.21
C ASN A 7 -13.41 16.33 16.08
N GLU A 8 -14.30 17.30 15.85
CA GLU A 8 -15.24 17.29 14.72
C GLU A 8 -14.54 17.53 13.37
N ILE A 9 -13.45 18.31 13.30
CA ILE A 9 -12.61 18.42 12.10
C ILE A 9 -11.78 17.13 11.89
N LEU A 10 -11.35 16.48 12.98
CA LEU A 10 -10.71 15.17 12.98
C LEU A 10 -11.71 14.02 12.71
N GLU A 11 -13.00 14.17 12.97
CA GLU A 11 -14.06 13.20 12.65
C GLU A 11 -14.70 13.49 11.28
N MET A 12 -14.64 14.73 10.80
CA MET A 12 -14.70 15.12 9.39
C MET A 12 -13.39 14.77 8.66
N THR A 13 -12.47 14.02 9.28
CA THR A 13 -11.44 13.33 8.48
C THR A 13 -12.17 12.46 7.49
N PHE A 14 -12.02 12.84 6.23
CA PHE A 14 -12.14 11.96 5.08
C PHE A 14 -11.80 10.55 5.52
N ASP A 15 -12.72 9.60 5.36
CA ASP A 15 -12.45 8.20 5.66
C ASP A 15 -11.45 7.73 4.61
N LEU A 16 -10.15 7.97 4.85
CA LEU A 16 -9.08 7.68 3.91
C LEU A 16 -9.06 6.19 3.59
N ASP A 17 -9.56 5.35 4.49
CA ASP A 17 -9.80 3.92 4.26
C ASP A 17 -10.83 3.65 3.14
N ARG A 18 -11.77 4.56 2.90
CA ARG A 18 -12.74 4.47 1.80
C ARG A 18 -12.14 4.90 0.46
N PHE A 19 -11.24 5.88 0.46
CA PHE A 19 -10.64 6.44 -0.77
C PHE A 19 -9.37 5.72 -1.21
N PHE A 20 -8.54 5.31 -0.25
CA PHE A 20 -7.28 4.64 -0.47
C PHE A 20 -7.39 3.23 0.06
N GLN A 21 -7.80 2.32 -0.81
CA GLN A 21 -8.02 0.91 -0.44
C GLN A 21 -6.67 0.17 -0.37
N PRO A 22 -6.18 -0.16 0.83
CA PRO A 22 -4.99 -0.97 0.97
C PRO A 22 -5.31 -2.41 0.52
N GLY A 23 -4.29 -3.16 0.13
CA GLY A 23 -4.47 -4.50 -0.40
C GLY A 23 -3.38 -4.85 -1.39
N TYR A 24 -3.60 -5.88 -2.18
CA TYR A 24 -2.62 -6.34 -3.16
C TYR A 24 -3.06 -5.95 -4.56
N VAL A 25 -2.11 -5.53 -5.38
CA VAL A 25 -2.29 -5.21 -6.80
C VAL A 25 -1.30 -6.01 -7.63
N ILE A 26 -1.61 -6.19 -8.91
CA ILE A 26 -0.71 -6.85 -9.85
C ILE A 26 -0.13 -5.76 -10.75
N GLU A 27 1.16 -5.51 -10.61
CA GLU A 27 1.94 -4.70 -11.53
C GLU A 27 2.32 -5.53 -12.75
N LEU A 28 1.99 -5.01 -13.94
CA LEU A 28 2.25 -5.65 -15.22
C LEU A 28 3.55 -5.17 -15.84
N CYS A 29 3.84 -3.88 -15.68
CA CYS A 29 5.06 -3.18 -16.06
C CYS A 29 5.27 -2.03 -15.06
N GLU A 30 6.43 -1.39 -15.05
CA GLU A 30 6.74 -0.28 -14.14
C GLU A 30 5.60 0.75 -14.06
N ASN A 31 5.06 0.94 -12.84
CA ASN A 31 3.97 1.86 -12.52
C ASN A 31 2.65 1.61 -13.29
N THR A 32 2.47 0.40 -13.84
CA THR A 32 1.32 0.02 -14.65
C THR A 32 0.67 -1.24 -14.09
N TYR A 33 -0.59 -1.14 -13.68
CA TYR A 33 -1.28 -2.17 -12.89
C TYR A 33 -2.47 -2.78 -13.63
N TYR A 34 -2.77 -4.04 -13.32
CA TYR A 34 -3.97 -4.71 -13.79
C TYR A 34 -5.23 -4.02 -13.25
N ARG A 35 -6.19 -3.67 -14.14
CA ARG A 35 -7.46 -3.03 -13.77
C ARG A 35 -8.72 -3.81 -14.15
N GLY A 36 -8.57 -5.00 -14.74
CA GLY A 36 -9.70 -5.80 -15.23
C GLY A 36 -9.50 -6.36 -16.64
N CYS A 37 -10.59 -6.88 -17.20
CA CYS A 37 -10.61 -7.47 -18.53
C CYS A 37 -11.81 -6.95 -19.31
N ARG A 38 -11.63 -6.63 -20.59
CA ARG A 38 -12.71 -6.28 -21.51
C ARG A 38 -12.47 -6.98 -22.85
N ASP A 39 -13.50 -7.63 -23.38
CA ASP A 39 -13.45 -8.35 -24.66
C ASP A 39 -12.26 -9.32 -24.75
N LYS A 40 -12.01 -10.06 -23.65
CA LYS A 40 -10.88 -11.01 -23.46
C LYS A 40 -9.49 -10.38 -23.49
N ARG A 41 -9.38 -9.05 -23.40
CA ARG A 41 -8.11 -8.33 -23.31
C ARG A 41 -7.89 -7.81 -21.89
N VAL A 42 -6.68 -8.01 -21.40
CA VAL A 42 -6.21 -7.42 -20.14
C VAL A 42 -6.21 -5.89 -20.27
N LEU A 43 -6.80 -5.23 -19.29
CA LEU A 43 -6.73 -3.79 -19.16
C LEU A 43 -5.66 -3.41 -18.14
N ALA A 44 -4.84 -2.44 -18.51
CA ALA A 44 -3.83 -1.85 -17.64
C ALA A 44 -4.22 -0.40 -17.29
N GLY A 45 -3.76 0.10 -16.13
CA GLY A 45 -4.00 1.46 -15.68
C GLY A 45 -3.11 1.88 -14.51
N ALA A 46 -3.31 3.10 -14.04
CA ALA A 46 -2.62 3.63 -12.87
C ALA A 46 -3.15 2.99 -11.57
N LEU A 47 -2.37 3.12 -10.49
CA LEU A 47 -2.68 2.53 -9.17
C LEU A 47 -4.11 2.78 -8.65
N PRO A 48 -4.71 3.98 -8.79
CA PRO A 48 -6.08 4.21 -8.32
C PRO A 48 -7.15 3.38 -9.05
N GLN A 49 -6.84 2.92 -10.26
CA GLN A 49 -7.71 2.08 -11.08
C GLN A 49 -7.41 0.59 -10.92
N ALA A 50 -6.34 0.24 -10.20
CA ALA A 50 -5.88 -1.14 -10.08
C ALA A 50 -6.91 -2.00 -9.34
N GLU A 51 -7.16 -3.20 -9.87
CA GLU A 51 -7.96 -4.22 -9.21
C GLU A 51 -7.27 -4.63 -7.89
N ARG A 52 -8.05 -4.72 -6.82
CA ARG A 52 -7.55 -5.05 -5.48
C ARG A 52 -7.80 -6.51 -5.14
N PHE A 53 -6.77 -7.17 -4.65
CA PHE A 53 -6.80 -8.54 -4.18
C PHE A 53 -6.66 -8.58 -2.65
N PRO A 54 -7.37 -9.49 -1.97
CA PRO A 54 -7.35 -9.57 -0.51
C PRO A 54 -6.04 -10.15 0.06
N GLY A 55 -5.19 -10.76 -0.78
CA GLY A 55 -3.97 -11.43 -0.36
C GLY A 55 -3.08 -11.82 -1.54
N ILE A 56 -1.82 -12.14 -1.24
CA ILE A 56 -0.85 -12.62 -2.24
C ILE A 56 -1.36 -13.90 -2.92
N GLU A 57 -1.85 -14.87 -2.15
CA GLU A 57 -2.37 -16.14 -2.69
C GLU A 57 -3.55 -15.95 -3.65
N ALA A 58 -4.43 -14.99 -3.36
CA ALA A 58 -5.56 -14.66 -4.22
C ALA A 58 -5.11 -14.01 -5.53
N ALA A 59 -4.15 -13.08 -5.45
CA ALA A 59 -3.55 -12.44 -6.62
C ALA A 59 -2.77 -13.45 -7.49
N GLU A 60 -2.00 -14.33 -6.86
CA GLU A 60 -1.24 -15.39 -7.54
C GLU A 60 -2.16 -16.39 -8.25
N LYS A 61 -3.19 -16.88 -7.55
CA LYS A 61 -4.22 -17.75 -8.15
C LYS A 61 -4.93 -17.07 -9.32
N PHE A 62 -5.14 -15.76 -9.24
CA PHE A 62 -5.71 -14.98 -10.34
C PHE A 62 -4.76 -14.94 -11.54
N ILE A 63 -3.47 -14.62 -11.32
CA ILE A 63 -2.43 -14.56 -12.34
C ILE A 63 -2.38 -15.87 -13.14
N TYR A 64 -2.21 -17.01 -12.49
CA TYR A 64 -2.09 -18.31 -13.18
C TYR A 64 -3.35 -18.75 -13.94
N ARG A 65 -4.53 -18.27 -13.52
CA ARG A 65 -5.79 -18.60 -14.17
C ARG A 65 -6.10 -17.72 -15.37
N HIS A 66 -5.81 -16.43 -15.29
CA HIS A 66 -6.34 -15.43 -16.23
C HIS A 66 -5.27 -14.66 -17.00
N LEU A 67 -4.07 -14.52 -16.45
CA LEU A 67 -2.95 -13.81 -17.08
C LEU A 67 -1.96 -14.81 -17.67
N ARG A 68 -2.41 -15.66 -18.60
CA ARG A 68 -1.56 -16.68 -19.26
C ARG A 68 -0.79 -16.12 -20.47
N CYS A 69 -0.35 -14.87 -20.39
CA CYS A 69 0.50 -14.28 -21.42
C CYS A 69 1.93 -14.74 -21.18
N ALA A 70 2.48 -15.50 -22.13
CA ALA A 70 3.90 -15.87 -22.13
C ALA A 70 4.77 -14.61 -22.04
N ASP A 71 5.89 -14.73 -21.32
CA ASP A 71 6.92 -13.69 -21.16
C ASP A 71 6.51 -12.44 -20.38
N TRP A 72 5.35 -12.45 -19.72
CA TRP A 72 5.01 -11.39 -18.76
C TRP A 72 5.73 -11.62 -17.42
N ASN A 73 6.52 -10.63 -17.03
CA ASN A 73 7.13 -10.54 -15.73
C ASN A 73 6.27 -9.64 -14.83
N VAL A 74 5.33 -10.24 -14.10
CA VAL A 74 4.39 -9.50 -13.25
C VAL A 74 4.85 -9.48 -11.80
N CYS A 75 4.58 -8.39 -11.08
CA CYS A 75 4.86 -8.28 -9.66
C CYS A 75 3.56 -8.14 -8.86
N ILE A 76 3.42 -8.93 -7.80
CA ILE A 76 2.40 -8.70 -6.78
C ILE A 76 2.94 -7.65 -5.82
N CYS A 77 2.29 -6.50 -5.77
CA CYS A 77 2.65 -5.39 -4.90
C CYS A 77 1.60 -5.21 -3.80
N GLN A 78 2.05 -4.89 -2.59
CA GLN A 78 1.17 -4.52 -1.48
C GLN A 78 1.07 -3.00 -1.40
N VAL A 79 -0.15 -2.49 -1.47
CA VAL A 79 -0.47 -1.10 -1.14
C VAL A 79 -0.88 -1.06 0.32
N CYS A 80 -0.15 -0.29 1.12
CA CYS A 80 -0.34 -0.25 2.57
C CYS A 80 0.04 1.10 3.15
N TRP A 81 -0.50 1.37 4.33
CA TRP A 81 -0.09 2.51 5.14
C TRP A 81 1.14 2.15 5.96
N VAL A 82 2.07 3.11 6.09
CA VAL A 82 3.30 2.99 6.89
C VAL A 82 3.56 4.26 7.69
N LEU A 83 4.34 4.12 8.77
CA LEU A 83 4.87 5.25 9.52
C LEU A 83 6.30 5.54 9.05
N LEU A 84 6.51 6.75 8.57
CA LEU A 84 7.81 7.29 8.19
C LEU A 84 8.32 8.23 9.29
N SER A 85 9.62 8.27 9.52
CA SER A 85 10.22 9.28 10.38
C SER A 85 10.07 10.67 9.74
N VAL A 86 9.79 11.71 10.52
CA VAL A 86 9.81 13.10 10.01
C VAL A 86 11.20 13.52 9.53
N GLU A 87 12.27 12.90 10.06
CA GLU A 87 13.63 13.16 9.60
C GLU A 87 13.85 12.69 8.15
N SER A 88 13.02 11.77 7.65
CA SER A 88 13.07 11.29 6.26
C SER A 88 12.67 12.35 5.24
N GLU A 89 11.88 13.38 5.61
CA GLU A 89 11.64 14.51 4.71
C GLU A 89 12.92 15.28 4.36
N LEU A 90 13.95 15.16 5.20
CA LEU A 90 15.19 15.92 5.09
C LEU A 90 16.35 15.11 4.51
N LYS A 91 16.27 13.77 4.55
CA LYS A 91 17.38 12.88 4.15
C LYS A 91 16.89 11.54 3.60
N GLU A 92 17.49 11.15 2.48
CA GLU A 92 17.47 9.78 1.98
C GLU A 92 18.46 8.90 2.76
N PRO A 93 18.15 7.62 3.03
CA PRO A 93 16.91 6.93 2.69
C PRO A 93 15.76 7.23 3.67
N ASP A 94 14.53 7.01 3.21
CA ASP A 94 13.35 6.92 4.08
C ASP A 94 13.56 5.92 5.24
N LEU A 95 13.03 6.27 6.42
CA LEU A 95 13.09 5.45 7.62
C LEU A 95 11.67 5.05 8.03
N TYR A 96 11.43 3.75 8.08
CA TYR A 96 10.13 3.15 8.34
C TYR A 96 10.07 2.57 9.75
N TRP A 97 8.93 2.74 10.41
CA TRP A 97 8.67 2.10 11.70
C TRP A 97 8.53 0.58 11.53
N ASP A 98 9.33 -0.19 12.27
CA ASP A 98 9.30 -1.67 12.25
C ASP A 98 8.55 -2.28 13.46
N GLY A 99 7.97 -1.45 14.32
CA GLY A 99 7.37 -1.87 15.59
C GLY A 99 8.25 -1.65 16.82
N ARG A 100 9.55 -1.38 16.64
CA ARG A 100 10.52 -1.09 17.71
C ARG A 100 11.28 0.21 17.48
N GLY A 101 11.57 0.55 16.22
CA GLY A 101 12.32 1.74 15.84
C GLY A 101 12.10 2.10 14.37
N PHE A 102 12.69 3.23 13.97
CA PHE A 102 12.76 3.64 12.58
C PHE A 102 14.01 3.05 11.91
N SER A 103 13.83 2.40 10.76
CA SER A 103 14.93 1.80 10.01
C SER A 103 14.72 1.93 8.50
N PRO A 104 15.80 1.93 7.70
CA PRO A 104 15.68 1.97 6.23
C PRO A 104 15.27 0.61 5.63
N ASP A 105 15.05 -0.41 6.45
CA ASP A 105 14.71 -1.76 6.00
C ASP A 105 13.22 -1.87 5.66
N LEU A 106 12.92 -1.72 4.37
CA LEU A 106 11.58 -1.82 3.78
C LEU A 106 10.89 -3.15 4.08
N GLU A 107 11.63 -4.26 4.23
CA GLU A 107 11.03 -5.57 4.50
C GLU A 107 10.50 -5.67 5.93
N LYS A 108 11.09 -4.92 6.87
CA LYS A 108 10.68 -4.86 8.26
C LYS A 108 9.63 -3.79 8.55
N ALA A 109 9.38 -2.89 7.61
CA ALA A 109 8.37 -1.85 7.75
C ALA A 109 7.01 -2.45 8.14
N LEU A 110 6.46 -1.97 9.26
CA LEU A 110 5.17 -2.42 9.73
C LEU A 110 4.07 -1.85 8.81
N ALA A 111 3.48 -2.73 8.01
CA ALA A 111 2.46 -2.38 7.03
C ALA A 111 1.04 -2.47 7.62
N PHE A 112 0.24 -1.45 7.41
CA PHE A 112 -1.13 -1.37 7.89
C PHE A 112 -2.14 -1.38 6.74
N SER A 113 -3.19 -2.18 6.90
CA SER A 113 -4.31 -2.24 5.94
C SER A 113 -5.41 -1.21 6.21
N SER A 114 -5.20 -0.30 7.17
CA SER A 114 -6.14 0.76 7.49
C SER A 114 -5.43 1.97 8.10
N TYR A 115 -5.83 3.14 7.65
CA TYR A 115 -5.44 4.45 8.15
C TYR A 115 -5.78 4.60 9.64
N ARG A 116 -6.95 4.12 10.07
CA ARG A 116 -7.34 4.14 11.50
C ARG A 116 -6.42 3.28 12.36
N LYS A 117 -6.02 2.10 11.86
CA LYS A 117 -5.10 1.21 12.57
C LYS A 117 -3.73 1.84 12.74
N ILE A 118 -3.22 2.52 11.72
CA ILE A 118 -1.91 3.14 11.82
C ILE A 118 -1.92 4.37 12.73
N LEU A 119 -2.97 5.20 12.72
CA LEU A 119 -3.11 6.29 13.70
C LEU A 119 -3.19 5.76 15.13
N SER A 120 -3.90 4.65 15.34
CA SER A 120 -3.97 3.99 16.66
C SER A 120 -2.59 3.50 17.11
N CYS A 121 -1.80 2.95 16.19
CA CYS A 121 -0.42 2.55 16.45
C CYS A 121 0.45 3.78 16.78
N GLN A 122 0.41 4.80 15.93
CA GLN A 122 1.18 6.03 16.11
C GLN A 122 0.94 6.66 17.48
N LYS A 123 -0.33 6.71 17.92
CA LYS A 123 -0.70 7.21 19.25
C LYS A 123 -0.21 6.33 20.39
N ARG A 124 -0.34 5.00 20.26
CA ARG A 124 0.07 4.04 21.29
C ARG A 124 1.58 4.05 21.51
N GLU A 125 2.35 4.20 20.44
CA GLU A 125 3.81 4.22 20.47
C GLU A 125 4.38 5.65 20.68
N HIS A 126 3.53 6.66 20.90
CA HIS A 126 3.92 8.06 21.11
C HIS A 126 4.74 8.69 19.97
N LEU A 127 4.40 8.37 18.72
CA LEU A 127 5.17 8.74 17.53
C LEU A 127 4.63 9.98 16.79
N GLN A 128 3.58 10.64 17.28
CA GLN A 128 2.84 11.66 16.51
C GLN A 128 3.68 12.88 16.11
N GLU A 129 4.71 13.23 16.89
CA GLU A 129 5.58 14.38 16.61
C GLU A 129 6.82 14.02 15.77
N ILE A 130 7.16 12.73 15.72
CA ILE A 130 8.38 12.23 15.07
C ILE A 130 8.10 11.36 13.86
N SER A 131 6.83 11.19 13.48
CA SER A 131 6.46 10.39 12.33
C SER A 131 5.28 10.95 11.56
N MET A 132 5.19 10.54 10.29
CA MET A 132 4.04 10.78 9.43
C MET A 132 3.46 9.47 8.90
N VAL A 133 2.18 9.49 8.57
CA VAL A 133 1.50 8.38 7.90
C VAL A 133 1.58 8.60 6.40
N ASP A 134 2.04 7.59 5.67
CA ASP A 134 2.11 7.63 4.21
C ASP A 134 1.58 6.33 3.59
N LEU A 135 1.10 6.42 2.34
CA LEU A 135 0.65 5.28 1.56
C LEU A 135 1.77 4.84 0.61
N ARG A 136 2.29 3.62 0.83
CA ARG A 136 3.37 3.06 0.03
C ARG A 136 2.95 1.81 -0.73
N ILE A 137 3.70 1.53 -1.78
CA ILE A 137 3.58 0.31 -2.59
C ILE A 137 4.87 -0.47 -2.40
N PHE A 138 4.76 -1.69 -1.89
CA PHE A 138 5.89 -2.57 -1.70
C PHE A 138 5.81 -3.78 -2.64
N PRO A 139 6.80 -4.01 -3.51
CA PRO A 139 6.93 -5.27 -4.24
C PRO A 139 7.01 -6.42 -3.23
N ARG A 140 6.16 -7.45 -3.40
CA ARG A 140 6.15 -8.61 -2.50
C ARG A 140 6.54 -9.89 -3.20
N LYS A 141 6.16 -10.07 -4.47
CA LYS A 141 6.44 -11.31 -5.19
C LYS A 141 6.49 -11.10 -6.70
N GLN A 142 7.65 -11.39 -7.28
CA GLN A 142 7.79 -11.47 -8.73
C GLN A 142 7.28 -12.83 -9.23
N ILE A 143 6.52 -12.83 -10.33
CA ILE A 143 6.04 -14.03 -10.99
C ILE A 143 6.39 -13.95 -12.48
N MET A 144 7.18 -14.93 -12.91
CA MET A 144 7.47 -15.15 -14.31
C MET A 144 6.47 -16.17 -14.88
N LEU A 145 5.71 -15.75 -15.88
CA LEU A 145 4.76 -16.61 -16.57
C LEU A 145 5.48 -17.35 -17.68
N ALA A 146 5.84 -18.61 -17.44
CA ALA A 146 6.34 -19.50 -18.47
C ALA A 146 5.21 -19.94 -19.40
N ALA A 147 5.55 -20.12 -20.68
CA ALA A 147 4.65 -20.61 -21.74
C ALA A 147 4.24 -22.08 -21.53
#